data_AF-A0ABC9STL0-F1
#
_entry.id   AF-A0ABC9STL0-F1
#
_cell.length_a   1.000
_cell.length_b   1.000
_cell.length_c   1.000
_cell.angle_alpha   90.00
_cell.angle_beta   90.00
_cell.angle_gamma   90.00
#
_symmetry.space_group_name_H-M   'P 1'
#
loop_
_entity.id
_entity.type
_entity.pdbx_description
1 polymer ?
#
loop_
_entity_poly.entity_id
_entity_poly.type
_entity_poly.pdbx_seq_one_letter_code
_entity_poly.pdbx_strand_id
1 'polypeptide(L)'
;MLERKTLTYQCDSCRHREKINTSRSSMYGRSCEVCGKQTNPERVVVIAGNVKQAKEYWKRIKDKYQYENFQVKFLSNRPFAIDGISHRSLFIILCGNYQENVFYESKWYDSLKKLGVRIVHERI
;
A
#
# COMPACT_ATOMS: atom_id res chain seq x y z
N MET A 1 29.63 1.61 -0.43
CA MET A 1 28.63 2.70 -0.34
C MET A 1 27.36 2.10 0.24
N LEU A 2 26.90 2.57 1.41
CA LEU A 2 25.63 2.12 1.99
C LEU A 2 24.49 2.74 1.18
N GLU A 3 23.73 1.94 0.44
CA GLU A 3 22.53 2.39 -0.27
C GLU A 3 21.55 2.99 0.74
N ARG A 4 21.37 4.32 0.68
CA ARG A 4 20.38 5.02 1.50
C ARG A 4 19.00 4.65 0.95
N LYS A 5 18.15 4.13 1.82
CA LYS A 5 16.81 3.68 1.47
C LYS A 5 15.78 4.65 2.02
N THR A 6 14.93 5.17 1.15
CA THR A 6 13.81 6.03 1.56
C THR A 6 12.60 5.14 1.89
N LEU A 7 12.17 5.17 3.14
CA LEU A 7 10.98 4.46 3.62
C LEU A 7 9.84 5.44 3.90
N THR A 8 8.61 5.02 3.58
CA THR A 8 7.40 5.75 3.95
C THR A 8 6.73 5.05 5.12
N TYR A 9 6.49 5.80 6.19
CA TYR A 9 5.74 5.35 7.35
C TYR A 9 4.42 6.10 7.44
N GLN A 10 3.39 5.44 7.96
CA GLN A 10 2.12 6.06 8.28
C GLN A 10 1.80 5.85 9.76
N CYS A 11 1.36 6.92 10.43
CA CYS A 11 0.87 6.83 11.79
C CYS A 11 -0.54 6.22 11.83
N ASP A 12 -0.77 5.24 12.70
CA ASP A 12 -2.10 4.62 12.81
C ASP A 12 -3.16 5.54 13.44
N SER A 13 -2.74 6.40 14.36
CA SER A 13 -3.65 7.31 15.07
C SER A 13 -4.01 8.55 14.25
N CYS A 14 -3.00 9.31 13.79
CA CYS A 14 -3.21 10.58 13.11
C CYS A 14 -3.05 10.53 11.58
N ARG A 15 -2.74 9.35 11.01
CA ARG A 15 -2.51 9.13 9.56
C ARG A 15 -1.45 9.98 8.90
N HIS A 16 -0.69 10.74 9.70
CA HIS A 16 0.47 11.48 9.25
C HIS A 16 1.47 10.54 8.57
N ARG A 17 2.02 10.99 7.43
CA ARG A 17 2.96 10.23 6.63
C ARG A 17 4.31 10.92 6.65
N GLU A 18 5.33 10.18 7.05
CA GLU A 18 6.70 10.65 7.09
C GLU A 18 7.54 9.87 6.08
N LYS A 19 8.41 10.58 5.37
CA LYS A 19 9.43 9.97 4.50
C LYS A 19 10.74 10.04 5.25
N ILE A 20 11.37 8.89 5.47
CA ILE A 20 12.62 8.85 6.21
C ILE A 20 13.69 8.18 5.37
N ASN A 21 14.80 8.89 5.20
CA ASN A 21 16.06 8.36 4.71
C ASN A 21 16.73 7.57 5.84
N THR A 22 16.76 6.25 5.75
CA THR A 22 17.44 5.41 6.75
C THR A 22 18.40 4.43 6.09
N SER A 23 19.56 4.25 6.71
CA SER A 23 20.54 3.21 6.37
C SER A 23 20.19 1.86 7.02
N ARG A 24 19.21 1.84 7.92
CA ARG A 24 18.82 0.68 8.73
C ARG A 24 17.32 0.39 8.61
N SER A 25 17.02 -0.87 8.31
CA SER A 25 15.72 -1.54 8.38
C SER A 25 15.19 -1.65 9.82
N SER A 26 15.20 -0.58 10.62
CA SER A 26 14.43 -0.57 11.88
C SER A 26 12.95 -0.41 11.51
N MET A 27 12.35 -1.53 11.10
CA MET A 27 10.99 -1.60 10.55
C MET A 27 9.90 -1.48 11.62
N TYR A 28 10.26 -1.41 12.91
CA TYR A 28 9.32 -1.45 14.03
C TYR A 28 9.73 -0.48 15.14
N GLY A 29 8.77 0.32 15.63
CA GLY A 29 8.91 1.09 16.87
C GLY A 29 9.13 2.60 16.73
N ARG A 30 8.91 3.22 15.57
CA ARG A 30 8.94 4.69 15.47
C ARG A 30 7.67 5.34 15.99
N SER A 31 7.83 6.54 16.55
CA SER A 31 6.73 7.38 17.02
C SER A 31 6.55 8.54 16.06
N CYS A 32 5.30 8.82 15.70
CA CYS A 32 4.94 9.90 14.81
C CYS A 32 5.32 11.25 15.42
N GLU A 33 6.00 12.09 14.67
CA GLU A 33 6.40 13.44 15.13
C GLU A 33 5.20 14.34 15.50
N VAL A 34 4.02 14.10 14.93
CA VAL A 34 2.82 14.92 15.15
C VAL A 34 2.05 14.49 16.40
N CYS A 35 1.88 13.19 16.61
CA CYS A 35 0.99 12.67 17.65
C CYS A 35 1.66 11.71 18.64
N GLY A 36 2.96 11.45 18.52
CA GLY A 36 3.74 10.58 19.41
C GLY A 36 3.35 9.10 19.41
N LYS A 37 2.39 8.70 18.58
CA LYS A 37 1.89 7.32 18.47
C LYS A 37 2.74 6.51 17.51
N GLN A 38 2.69 5.18 17.63
CA GLN A 38 3.46 4.30 16.77
C GLN A 38 3.12 4.49 15.29
N THR A 39 4.16 4.53 14.47
CA THR A 39 4.09 4.54 13.01
C THR A 39 4.50 3.19 12.47
N ASN A 40 3.79 2.71 11.46
CA ASN A 40 4.09 1.47 10.78
C ASN A 40 4.57 1.73 9.35
N PRO A 41 5.44 0.87 8.80
CA PRO A 41 5.81 0.96 7.39
C PRO A 41 4.57 0.77 6.53
N GLU A 42 4.40 1.63 5.53
CA GLU A 42 3.25 1.57 4.63
C GLU A 42 3.32 0.28 3.78
N ARG A 43 2.22 -0.47 3.77
CA ARG A 43 2.06 -1.70 2.99
C ARG A 43 1.30 -1.39 1.72
N VAL A 44 1.87 -1.77 0.58
CA VAL A 44 1.23 -1.55 -0.71
C VAL A 44 0.61 -2.85 -1.18
N VAL A 45 -0.65 -2.81 -1.56
CA VAL A 45 -1.36 -3.94 -2.16
C VAL A 45 -1.72 -3.59 -3.58
N VAL A 46 -1.21 -4.35 -4.53
CA VAL A 46 -1.52 -4.19 -5.95
C VAL A 46 -2.52 -5.26 -6.34
N ILE A 47 -3.67 -4.84 -6.87
CA ILE A 47 -4.78 -5.72 -7.26
C ILE A 47 -5.05 -5.54 -8.75
N ALA A 48 -5.11 -6.67 -9.45
CA ALA A 48 -5.52 -6.75 -10.85
C ALA A 48 -6.39 -7.99 -11.06
N GLY A 49 -6.83 -8.24 -12.30
CA GLY A 49 -7.60 -9.44 -12.65
C GLY A 49 -6.98 -10.74 -12.12
N ASN A 50 -5.65 -10.85 -12.14
CA ASN A 50 -4.90 -11.92 -11.47
C ASN A 50 -3.53 -11.46 -10.93
N VAL A 51 -2.89 -12.29 -10.12
CA VAL A 51 -1.58 -12.00 -9.50
C VAL A 51 -0.48 -11.78 -10.53
N LYS A 52 -0.52 -12.46 -11.70
CA LYS A 52 0.48 -12.29 -12.75
C LYS A 52 0.38 -10.90 -13.38
N GLN A 53 -0.84 -10.48 -13.75
CA GLN A 53 -1.12 -9.12 -14.22
C GLN A 53 -0.73 -8.07 -13.17
N ALA A 54 -1.07 -8.26 -11.90
CA ALA A 54 -0.71 -7.33 -10.83
C ALA A 54 0.81 -7.10 -10.74
N LYS A 55 1.61 -8.16 -10.89
CA LYS A 55 3.08 -8.07 -10.94
C LYS A 55 3.57 -7.31 -12.17
N GLU A 56 3.01 -7.59 -13.36
CA GLU A 56 3.40 -6.92 -14.60
C GLU A 56 3.05 -5.43 -14.56
N TYR A 57 1.86 -5.10 -14.08
CA TYR A 57 1.40 -3.74 -13.89
C TYR A 57 2.27 -2.97 -12.90
N TRP A 58 2.59 -3.59 -11.76
CA TRP A 58 3.52 -3.00 -10.81
C TRP A 58 4.87 -2.66 -11.43
N LYS A 59 5.44 -3.52 -12.30
CA LYS A 59 6.71 -3.22 -12.98
C LYS A 59 6.64 -1.94 -13.83
N ARG A 60 5.47 -1.59 -14.38
CA ARG A 60 5.26 -0.39 -15.21
C ARG A 60 5.05 0.87 -14.38
N ILE A 61 4.33 0.77 -13.26
CA ILE A 61 3.94 1.94 -12.45
C ILE A 61 4.83 2.18 -11.23
N LYS A 62 5.66 1.19 -10.82
CA LYS A 62 6.52 1.29 -9.63
C LYS A 62 7.36 2.58 -9.60
N ASP A 63 7.74 3.09 -10.77
CA ASP A 63 8.54 4.30 -10.91
C ASP A 63 7.80 5.55 -10.41
N LYS A 64 6.49 5.64 -10.67
CA LYS A 64 5.63 6.72 -10.16
C LYS A 64 5.48 6.69 -8.63
N TYR A 65 5.61 5.49 -8.07
CA TYR A 65 5.47 5.24 -6.64
C TYR A 65 6.82 4.98 -5.98
N GLN A 66 7.92 5.52 -6.53
CA GLN A 66 9.28 5.45 -5.99
C GLN A 66 9.36 5.94 -4.53
N TYR A 67 9.00 5.04 -3.63
CA TYR A 67 9.25 5.07 -2.20
C TYR A 67 9.89 3.71 -1.90
N GLU A 68 11.20 3.70 -1.83
CA GLU A 68 12.03 2.56 -2.23
C GLU A 68 11.95 1.30 -1.37
N ASN A 69 11.11 1.21 -0.33
CA ASN A 69 10.93 -0.05 0.41
C ASN A 69 9.50 -0.25 0.95
N PHE A 70 8.50 -0.14 0.09
CA PHE A 70 7.19 -0.69 0.44
C PHE A 70 7.24 -2.22 0.57
N GLN A 71 6.54 -2.76 1.57
CA GLN A 71 6.15 -4.17 1.50
C GLN A 71 5.00 -4.28 0.50
N VAL A 72 5.32 -4.63 -0.74
CA VAL A 72 4.33 -4.79 -1.81
C VAL A 72 3.79 -6.22 -1.82
N LYS A 73 2.47 -6.37 -1.74
CA LYS A 73 1.76 -7.64 -1.89
C LYS A 73 0.91 -7.61 -3.16
N PHE A 74 0.96 -8.69 -3.94
CA PHE A 74 0.20 -8.82 -5.19
C PHE A 74 -0.99 -9.72 -4.97
N LEU A 75 -2.18 -9.23 -5.29
CA LEU A 75 -3.43 -9.97 -5.12
C LEU A 75 -4.21 -10.01 -6.44
N SER A 76 -5.09 -11.01 -6.56
CA SER A 76 -6.13 -11.00 -7.58
C SER A 76 -7.33 -10.18 -7.12
N ASN A 77 -8.20 -9.81 -8.06
CA ASN A 77 -9.46 -9.09 -7.85
C ASN A 77 -10.51 -9.84 -7.00
N ARG A 78 -10.16 -11.00 -6.43
CA ARG A 78 -11.07 -11.81 -5.62
C ARG A 78 -11.29 -11.14 -4.25
N PRO A 79 -12.54 -11.03 -3.77
CA PRO A 79 -12.85 -10.32 -2.54
C PRO A 79 -12.16 -10.91 -1.30
N PHE A 80 -11.92 -12.23 -1.26
CA PHE A 80 -11.24 -12.90 -0.15
C PHE A 80 -9.72 -12.74 -0.14
N ALA A 81 -9.12 -12.21 -1.20
CA ALA A 81 -7.65 -12.11 -1.29
C ALA A 81 -7.06 -11.09 -0.28
N ILE A 82 -7.88 -10.14 0.20
CA ILE A 82 -7.50 -9.13 1.19
C ILE A 82 -7.67 -9.63 2.64
N ASP A 83 -8.31 -10.77 2.83
CA ASP A 83 -8.51 -11.33 4.17
C ASP A 83 -7.15 -11.56 4.88
N GLY A 84 -7.07 -11.15 6.15
CA GLY A 84 -5.83 -11.18 6.94
C GLY A 84 -4.82 -10.05 6.66
N ILE A 85 -5.12 -9.11 5.76
CA ILE A 85 -4.29 -7.90 5.58
C ILE A 85 -4.77 -6.82 6.55
N SER A 86 -3.85 -6.40 7.43
CA SER A 86 -4.10 -5.27 8.30
C SER A 86 -4.43 -4.02 7.47
N HIS A 87 -5.60 -3.42 7.73
CA HIS A 87 -6.03 -2.16 7.13
C HIS A 87 -5.19 -0.96 7.61
N ARG A 88 -4.40 -1.16 8.67
CA ARG A 88 -3.50 -0.16 9.24
C ARG A 88 -2.30 0.06 8.32
N SER A 89 -2.08 1.31 7.91
CA SER A 89 -1.01 1.70 6.99
C SER A 89 -1.09 1.02 5.62
N LEU A 90 -2.31 0.75 5.14
CA LEU A 90 -2.56 0.07 3.88
C LEU A 90 -2.76 1.07 2.74
N PHE A 91 -2.06 0.84 1.62
CA PHE A 91 -2.22 1.57 0.37
C PHE A 91 -2.56 0.58 -0.75
N ILE A 92 -3.76 0.70 -1.32
CA ILE A 92 -4.25 -0.19 -2.37
C ILE A 92 -4.12 0.49 -3.73
N ILE A 93 -3.55 -0.21 -4.69
CA ILE A 93 -3.43 0.20 -6.08
C ILE A 93 -4.24 -0.79 -6.92
N LEU A 94 -5.35 -0.32 -7.48
CA LEU A 94 -6.18 -1.07 -8.40
C LEU A 94 -5.67 -0.81 -9.82
N CYS A 95 -5.16 -1.85 -10.48
CA CYS A 95 -4.53 -1.75 -11.80
C CYS A 95 -5.37 -2.43 -12.88
N GLY A 96 -5.47 -1.79 -14.05
CA GLY A 96 -6.20 -2.31 -15.20
C GLY A 96 -7.56 -1.64 -15.41
N ASN A 97 -8.37 -2.16 -16.33
CA ASN A 97 -9.67 -1.57 -16.63
C ASN A 97 -10.66 -1.81 -15.49
N TYR A 98 -11.61 -0.88 -15.34
CA TYR A 98 -12.65 -0.94 -14.32
C TYR A 98 -13.45 -2.25 -14.38
N GLN A 99 -13.74 -2.74 -15.59
CA GLN A 99 -14.46 -3.99 -15.83
C GLN A 99 -13.68 -5.24 -15.41
N GLU A 100 -12.34 -5.17 -15.33
CA GLU A 100 -11.50 -6.31 -14.94
C GLU A 100 -11.32 -6.38 -13.41
N ASN A 101 -11.62 -5.30 -12.69
CA ASN A 101 -11.46 -5.20 -11.24
C ASN A 101 -12.81 -5.10 -10.52
N VAL A 102 -13.51 -6.25 -10.46
CA VAL A 102 -14.74 -6.44 -9.64
C VAL A 102 -14.53 -6.12 -8.15
N PHE A 103 -13.28 -5.98 -7.71
CA PHE A 103 -12.96 -5.51 -6.36
C PHE A 103 -13.63 -4.15 -6.05
N TYR A 104 -13.77 -3.26 -7.04
CA TYR A 104 -14.41 -1.96 -6.85
C TYR A 104 -15.86 -2.05 -6.36
N GLU A 105 -16.61 -3.05 -6.85
CA GLU A 105 -18.02 -3.25 -6.48
C GLU A 105 -18.19 -4.08 -5.21
N SER A 106 -17.09 -4.51 -4.60
CA SER A 106 -17.14 -5.34 -3.40
C SER A 106 -17.46 -4.53 -2.14
N LYS A 107 -18.18 -5.16 -1.20
CA LYS A 107 -18.39 -4.60 0.16
C LYS A 107 -17.08 -4.29 0.90
N TRP A 108 -15.99 -4.96 0.50
CA TRP A 108 -14.65 -4.71 1.02
C TRP A 108 -14.10 -3.36 0.59
N TYR A 109 -14.28 -2.96 -0.66
CA TYR A 109 -13.88 -1.64 -1.13
C TYR A 109 -14.56 -0.52 -0.31
N ASP A 110 -15.87 -0.62 -0.12
CA ASP A 110 -16.64 0.37 0.65
C ASP A 110 -16.19 0.40 2.13
N SER A 111 -15.96 -0.76 2.73
CA SER A 111 -15.46 -0.89 4.10
C SER A 111 -14.06 -0.29 4.26
N LEU A 112 -13.14 -0.57 3.33
CA LEU A 112 -11.78 -0.02 3.35
C LEU A 112 -11.79 1.50 3.15
N LYS A 113 -12.68 2.01 2.29
CA LYS A 113 -12.89 3.44 2.09
C LYS A 113 -13.44 4.13 3.34
N LYS A 114 -14.37 3.50 4.06
CA LYS A 114 -14.87 3.99 5.36
C LYS A 114 -13.79 3.98 6.45
N LEU A 115 -12.94 2.97 6.44
CA LEU A 115 -11.71 2.93 7.24
C LEU A 115 -10.65 3.91 6.73
N GLY A 116 -10.92 4.65 5.65
CA GLY A 116 -10.05 5.62 4.98
C GLY A 116 -8.67 5.10 4.60
N VAL A 117 -8.64 3.83 4.22
CA VAL A 117 -7.54 3.24 3.45
C VAL A 117 -7.38 4.01 2.16
N ARG A 118 -6.13 4.28 1.77
CA ARG A 118 -5.86 4.96 0.51
C ARG A 118 -6.03 3.95 -0.62
N ILE A 119 -6.91 4.25 -1.56
CA ILE A 119 -7.15 3.43 -2.74
C ILE A 119 -6.95 4.31 -3.98
N VAL A 120 -6.08 3.90 -4.89
CA VAL A 120 -5.86 4.58 -6.17
C VAL A 120 -6.16 3.65 -7.33
N HIS A 121 -6.61 4.22 -8.44
CA HIS A 121 -6.85 3.49 -9.68
C HIS A 121 -5.81 3.91 -10.71
N GLU A 122 -5.02 2.95 -11.16
CA GLU A 122 -4.06 3.15 -12.26
C GLU A 122 -4.60 2.47 -13.51
N ARG A 123 -4.91 3.28 -14.52
CA ARG A 123 -5.16 2.80 -15.88
C ARG A 123 -3.82 2.52 -16.54
N ILE A 124 -3.65 1.32 -17.10
CA ILE A 124 -2.42 0.82 -17.73
C ILE A 124 -2.72 0.45 -19.17
#